data_AF-A0A1Q4BZI6-F1
#
_entry.id   AF-A0A1Q4BZI6-F1
#
_cell.length_a   1.000
_cell.length_b   1.000
_cell.length_c   1.000
_cell.angle_alpha   90.00
_cell.angle_beta   90.00
_cell.angle_gamma   90.00
#
_symmetry.space_group_name_H-M   'P 1'
#
loop_
_entity.id
_entity.type
_entity.pdbx_description
1 polymer ?
#
loop_
_entity_poly.entity_id
_entity_poly.type
_entity_poly.pdbx_seq_one_letter_code
_entity_poly.pdbx_strand_id
1 'polypeptide(L)' 'MCNLYSMTKNQDAIRRLFKLTRDDTGNLPSFPAIFPDNEAPVVIGGGDDGRTLTIMRCGFPPPPKAICR' A
#
# COMPACT_ATOMS: atom_id res chain seq x y z
N MET A 1 -10.89 -5.25 -12.92
CA MET A 1 -10.56 -5.31 -11.48
C MET A 1 -9.77 -6.58 -11.25
N CYS A 2 -8.48 -6.52 -10.95
CA CYS A 2 -7.84 -7.71 -10.39
C CYS A 2 -7.95 -7.62 -8.86
N ASN A 3 -8.32 -8.74 -8.25
CA ASN A 3 -8.69 -8.82 -6.84
C ASN A 3 -7.69 -9.69 -6.06
N LEU A 4 -6.65 -10.17 -6.72
CA LEU A 4 -5.58 -10.96 -6.14
C LEU A 4 -4.26 -10.54 -6.77
N TYR A 5 -3.33 -10.12 -5.92
CA TYR A 5 -1.97 -9.82 -6.33
C TYR A 5 -0.99 -10.40 -5.31
N SER A 6 0.19 -10.79 -5.78
CA SER A 6 1.29 -11.25 -4.94
C SER A 6 2.43 -10.25 -4.99
N MET A 7 2.91 -9.85 -3.83
CA MET A 7 4.05 -8.96 -3.67
C MET A 7 5.11 -9.62 -2.78
N THR A 8 6.06 -10.28 -3.44
CA THR A 8 7.18 -11.00 -2.82
C THR A 8 8.49 -10.20 -2.85
N LYS A 9 8.42 -8.91 -3.21
CA LYS A 9 9.61 -8.06 -3.38
C LYS A 9 10.10 -7.52 -2.03
N ASN A 10 11.41 -7.57 -1.84
CA ASN A 10 12.07 -7.02 -0.66
C ASN A 10 11.88 -5.50 -0.55
N GLN A 11 11.82 -5.01 0.68
CA GLN A 11 11.70 -3.58 1.00
C GLN A 11 12.82 -2.73 0.36
N ASP A 12 14.05 -3.22 0.31
CA ASP A 12 15.18 -2.54 -0.35
C ASP A 12 14.93 -2.34 -1.85
N ALA A 13 14.35 -3.35 -2.52
CA ALA A 13 14.00 -3.25 -3.93
C ALA A 13 12.94 -2.17 -4.18
N ILE A 14 11.95 -2.07 -3.29
CA ILE A 14 10.90 -1.03 -3.34
C ILE A 14 11.51 0.35 -3.07
N ARG A 15 12.41 0.47 -2.09
CA ARG A 15 13.13 1.70 -1.76
C ARG A 15 13.95 2.21 -2.93
N ARG A 16 14.68 1.33 -3.61
CA ARG A 16 15.48 1.67 -4.78
C ARG A 16 14.62 2.02 -5.99
N LEU A 17 13.51 1.31 -6.21
CA LEU A 17 12.61 1.53 -7.34
C LEU A 17 11.88 2.88 -7.24
N PHE A 18 11.36 3.20 -6.04
CA PHE A 18 10.54 4.38 -5.83
C PHE A 18 11.29 5.56 -5.23
N LYS A 19 12.58 5.41 -4.90
CA LYS A 19 13.42 6.41 -4.21
C LYS A 19 12.70 6.95 -2.97
N LEU A 20 12.37 6.05 -2.05
CA LEU A 20 11.67 6.41 -0.82
C LEU A 20 12.54 7.29 0.06
N THR A 21 11.96 8.37 0.57
CA THR A 21 12.61 9.28 1.51
C THR A 21 12.47 8.76 2.94
N ARG A 22 11.35 8.12 3.25
CA ARG A 22 11.03 7.59 4.57
C ARG A 22 10.35 6.22 4.48
N ASP A 23 10.77 5.30 5.35
CA ASP A 23 10.16 3.98 5.48
C ASP A 23 9.58 3.81 6.89
N ASP A 24 8.26 3.65 6.97
CA ASP A 24 7.52 3.50 8.24
C ASP A 24 7.17 2.03 8.51
N THR A 25 7.46 1.15 7.54
CA THR A 25 7.05 -0.26 7.54
C THR A 25 7.97 -1.18 8.34
N GLY A 26 9.17 -0.73 8.72
CA GLY A 26 10.11 -1.52 9.50
C GLY A 26 10.57 -2.79 8.76
N ASN A 27 9.96 -3.94 9.07
CA ASN A 27 10.20 -5.23 8.39
C ASN A 27 8.99 -5.58 7.51
N LEU A 28 9.11 -5.42 6.19
CA LEU A 28 8.03 -5.76 5.27
C LEU A 28 7.93 -7.29 5.09
N PRO A 29 6.85 -7.96 5.55
CA PRO A 29 6.66 -9.37 5.28
C PRO A 29 6.41 -9.61 3.78
N SER A 30 6.74 -10.79 3.29
CA SER A 30 6.36 -11.20 1.94
C SER A 30 4.84 -11.38 1.89
N PHE A 31 4.17 -10.76 0.92
CA PHE A 31 2.72 -10.84 0.75
C PHE A 31 2.38 -11.76 -0.43
N PRO A 32 2.28 -13.09 -0.25
CA PRO A 32 2.01 -14.02 -1.34
C PRO A 32 0.58 -13.90 -1.89
N ALA A 33 -0.37 -13.39 -1.11
CA ALA A 33 -1.76 -13.19 -1.53
C ALA A 33 -2.36 -11.95 -0.84
N ILE A 34 -2.52 -10.87 -1.60
CA ILE A 34 -3.20 -9.64 -1.17
C ILE A 34 -4.63 -9.69 -1.73
N PHE A 35 -5.60 -9.84 -0.81
CA PHE A 35 -7.03 -9.77 -1.10
C PHE A 35 -7.59 -8.37 -0.83
N PRO A 36 -8.79 -8.04 -1.33
CA PRO A 36 -9.48 -6.81 -0.96
C PRO A 36 -9.68 -6.77 0.55
N ASP A 37 -9.47 -5.61 1.17
CA ASP A 37 -9.51 -5.37 2.62
C ASP A 37 -8.28 -5.88 3.43
N ASN A 38 -7.29 -6.53 2.79
CA ASN A 38 -6.03 -6.87 3.48
C ASN A 38 -5.06 -5.69 3.54
N GLU A 39 -4.15 -5.74 4.52
CA GLU A 39 -3.01 -4.82 4.64
C GLU A 39 -2.04 -5.02 3.48
N ALA A 40 -1.65 -3.91 2.84
CA ALA A 40 -0.70 -3.90 1.74
C ALA A 40 0.28 -2.72 1.87
N PRO A 41 1.55 -2.88 1.46
CA PRO A 41 2.48 -1.77 1.39
C PRO A 41 2.08 -0.79 0.28
N VAL A 42 1.90 0.47 0.64
CA VAL A 42 1.55 1.55 -0.29
C VAL A 42 2.61 2.64 -0.20
N VAL A 43 3.06 3.11 -1.36
CA VAL A 43 3.92 4.30 -1.46
C VAL A 43 3.02 5.51 -1.58
N ILE A 44 3.01 6.35 -0.55
CA ILE A 44 2.28 7.61 -0.54
C ILE A 44 3.24 8.71 -0.99
N GLY A 45 2.85 9.44 -2.03
CA GLY A 45 3.51 10.67 -2.47
C GLY A 45 2.58 11.85 -2.25
N GLY A 46 3.09 12.96 -1.71
CA GLY A 46 2.33 14.21 -1.60
C GLY A 46 2.41 14.94 -0.26
N GLY A 47 3.27 14.53 0.66
CA GLY A 47 3.64 15.33 1.84
C GLY A 47 4.95 16.09 1.63
N ASP A 48 5.19 17.12 2.44
CA ASP A 48 6.43 17.91 2.51
C ASP A 48 7.70 17.03 2.65
N ASP A 49 7.53 15.83 3.21
CA ASP A 49 8.55 14.80 3.47
C ASP A 49 8.87 13.85 2.28
N GLY A 50 8.28 14.05 1.10
CA GLY A 50 8.55 13.23 -0.08
C GLY A 50 7.77 11.90 -0.14
N ARG A 51 8.41 10.83 -0.62
CA ARG A 51 7.77 9.52 -0.82
C ARG A 51 7.95 8.65 0.40
N THR A 52 6.85 8.28 1.04
CA THR A 52 6.85 7.44 2.24
C THR A 52 6.23 6.08 1.95
N LEU A 53 6.88 5.02 2.44
CA LEU A 53 6.32 3.67 2.43
C LEU A 53 5.60 3.41 3.75
N THR A 54 4.31 3.11 3.68
CA THR A 54 3.48 2.77 4.82
C THR A 54 2.59 1.56 4.49
N ILE A 55 2.02 0.94 5.51
CA ILE A 55 1.04 -0.14 5.35
C ILE A 55 -0.35 0.50 5.36
N MET A 56 -1.14 0.20 4.34
CA MET A 56 -2.52 0.67 4.23
C MET A 56 -3.44 -0.49 3.84
N ARG A 57 -4.70 -0.41 4.25
CA ARG A 57 -5.72 -1.37 3.84
C ARG A 57 -6.04 -1.21 2.36
N CYS A 58 -5.92 -2.30 1.60
CA CYS A 58 -6.24 -2.35 0.18
C CYS A 58 -7.76 -2.44 -0.04
N GLY A 59 -8.44 -1.31 0.18
CA GLY A 59 -9.88 -1.20 0.02
C GLY A 59 -10.28 0.27 0.03
N PHE A 60 -10.94 0.72 -1.03
CA PHE A 60 -11.55 2.03 -1.03
C PHE A 60 -12.83 1.97 -0.20
N PRO A 61 -13.00 2.79 0.86
CA PRO A 61 -14.24 2.79 1.62
C PRO A 61 -15.40 3.18 0.68
N PRO A 62 -16.56 2.53 0.79
CA PRO A 62 -17.71 2.92 -0.02
C PRO A 62 -18.04 4.40 0.22
N PRO A 63 -18.50 5.14 -0.80
CA PRO A 63 -18.87 6.53 -0.64
C PRO A 63 -19.92 6.66 0.47
N PRO A 64 -19.79 7.64 1.38
CA PRO A 64 -20.76 7.86 2.44
C PRO A 64 -22.10 8.22 1.78
N LYS A 65 -23.02 7.25 1.74
CA LYS A 65 -24.39 7.31 1.21
C LYS A 65 -24.51 7.21 -0.32
N ALA A 66 -24.44 5.98 -0.84
CA ALA A 66 -25.35 5.56 -1.90
C ALA A 66 -26.64 4.99 -1.27
N ILE A 67 -27.25 5.73 -0.35
CA ILE A 67 -28.59 5.42 0.13
C ILE A 67 -29.50 6.21 -0.80
N CYS A 68 -29.98 5.53 -1.84
CA CYS A 68 -31.02 6.07 -2.72
C CYS A 68 -32.23 6.36 -1.83
N ARG A 69 -32.55 7.64 -1.64
CA ARG A 69 -33.77 8.10 -0.97
C ARG A 69 -34.82 8.38 -2.02
#